data_AF-B3VJN6-F1
#
_entry.id   AF-B3VJN6-F1
#
_cell.length_a   1.000
_cell.length_b   1.000
_cell.length_c   1.000
_cell.angle_alpha   90.00
_cell.angle_beta   90.00
_cell.angle_gamma   90.00
#
_symmetry.space_group_name_H-M   'P 1'
#
loop_
_entity.id
_entity.type
_entity.pdbx_description
1 polymer ?
#
loop_
_entity_poly.entity_id
_entity_poly.type
_entity_poly.pdbx_seq_one_letter_code
_entity_poly.pdbx_strand_id
1 'polypeptide(L)'
;TGNITVHTIWYGRWEKSQKKIIREFINSISTVNARPPSVSGWWRTVQLYTDQTGANISHTVKLGQEKNDRFYSHGKSLTRMSIQSVIKSAVTAKSKPLPTNPRNGLYLLLTSDDVYVQDFCGQVCGFHYFTFPSIVGYTLPYAWVGNSEKLCPGVCAYPFSVPKYIPGLKALKSPNGDVGVDGMISVIAHEIAELATNPLVNAWYAGQDPSFPVEIADLCEGIYGTGGGGSYTGQMLLDH
;
A
#
# COMPACT_ATOMS: atom_id res chain seq x y z
N THR A 1 18.10 3.75 11.89
CA THR A 1 17.07 2.72 11.65
C THR A 1 17.58 1.66 10.70
N GLY A 2 17.10 0.42 10.81
CA GLY A 2 17.46 -0.67 9.89
C GLY A 2 16.76 -0.54 8.53
N ASN A 3 17.21 -1.29 7.51
CA ASN A 3 16.56 -1.29 6.20
C ASN A 3 15.16 -1.94 6.29
N ILE A 4 14.15 -1.27 5.74
CA ILE A 4 12.78 -1.80 5.63
C ILE A 4 12.76 -2.85 4.51
N THR A 5 12.23 -4.03 4.81
CA THR A 5 12.11 -5.14 3.86
C THR A 5 10.65 -5.46 3.60
N VAL A 6 10.19 -5.24 2.36
CA VAL A 6 8.80 -5.47 1.95
C VAL A 6 8.63 -6.90 1.42
N HIS A 7 7.97 -7.74 2.19
CA HIS A 7 7.59 -9.10 1.82
C HIS A 7 6.20 -9.13 1.20
N THR A 8 6.11 -9.37 -0.11
CA THR A 8 4.83 -9.29 -0.82
C THR A 8 4.09 -10.63 -0.85
N ILE A 9 2.80 -10.63 -0.54
CA ILE A 9 1.89 -11.77 -0.66
C ILE A 9 0.92 -11.47 -1.80
N TRP A 10 1.06 -12.20 -2.91
CA TRP A 10 0.19 -12.12 -4.08
C TRP A 10 -0.99 -13.07 -3.90
N TYR A 11 -2.12 -12.57 -3.40
CA TYR A 11 -3.33 -13.34 -3.18
C TYR A 11 -4.25 -13.28 -4.41
N GLY A 12 -4.59 -14.44 -4.95
CA GLY A 12 -5.37 -14.59 -6.18
C GLY A 12 -4.52 -14.60 -7.46
N ARG A 13 -5.16 -14.30 -8.60
CA ARG A 13 -4.55 -14.40 -9.93
C ARG A 13 -3.92 -13.09 -10.34
N TRP A 14 -2.62 -13.12 -10.55
CA TRP A 14 -1.82 -11.96 -10.88
C TRP A 14 -0.98 -12.22 -12.11
N GLU A 15 -1.01 -11.29 -13.06
CA GLU A 15 -0.15 -11.33 -14.23
C GLU A 15 1.30 -10.98 -13.87
N LYS A 16 2.24 -11.38 -14.75
CA LYS A 16 3.66 -11.05 -14.57
C LYS A 16 3.90 -9.54 -14.74
N SER A 17 3.19 -8.91 -15.68
CA SER A 17 3.15 -7.47 -15.96
C SER A 17 2.75 -6.68 -14.71
N GLN A 18 1.63 -7.03 -14.09
CA GLN A 18 1.12 -6.40 -12.87
C GLN A 18 2.13 -6.44 -11.71
N LYS A 19 2.73 -7.61 -11.46
CA LYS A 19 3.77 -7.73 -10.42
C LYS A 19 5.00 -6.91 -10.72
N LYS A 20 5.36 -6.79 -12.00
CA LYS A 20 6.53 -6.02 -12.42
C LYS A 20 6.37 -4.55 -12.02
N ILE A 21 5.21 -3.94 -12.32
CA ILE A 21 4.89 -2.55 -11.98
C ILE A 21 5.09 -2.29 -10.47
N ILE A 22 4.47 -3.13 -9.63
CA ILE A 22 4.54 -2.97 -8.17
C ILE A 22 5.96 -3.20 -7.62
N ARG A 23 6.71 -4.16 -8.17
CA ARG A 23 8.11 -4.38 -7.78
C ARG A 23 9.00 -3.21 -8.19
N GLU A 24 8.79 -2.65 -9.37
CA GLU A 24 9.51 -1.46 -9.85
C GLU A 24 9.19 -0.25 -8.98
N PHE A 25 7.95 -0.07 -8.55
CA PHE A 25 7.58 0.94 -7.56
C PHE A 25 8.30 0.74 -6.21
N ILE A 26 8.32 -0.48 -5.64
CA ILE A 26 8.99 -0.73 -4.36
C ILE A 26 10.50 -0.46 -4.46
N ASN A 27 11.15 -0.92 -5.53
CA ASN A 27 12.58 -0.66 -5.77
C ASN A 27 12.85 0.84 -6.05
N SER A 28 11.86 1.51 -6.64
CA SER A 28 11.61 2.95 -6.68
C SER A 28 12.18 3.78 -5.54
N ILE A 29 11.71 3.40 -4.35
CA ILE A 29 11.78 4.15 -3.10
C ILE A 29 13.22 4.44 -2.69
N SER A 30 14.13 3.48 -2.92
CA SER A 30 15.54 3.58 -2.51
C SER A 30 16.47 4.09 -3.62
N THR A 31 15.93 4.49 -4.78
CA THR A 31 16.76 4.88 -5.93
C THR A 31 17.59 6.12 -5.62
N VAL A 32 18.91 5.96 -5.70
CA VAL A 32 19.86 7.07 -5.57
C VAL A 32 19.94 7.87 -6.86
N ASN A 33 20.16 9.19 -6.74
CA ASN A 33 20.31 10.11 -7.88
C ASN A 33 19.13 10.12 -8.87
N ALA A 34 17.91 9.79 -8.42
CA ALA A 34 16.72 9.90 -9.24
C ALA A 34 16.43 11.37 -9.57
N ARG A 35 16.11 11.66 -10.84
CA ARG A 35 15.73 13.01 -11.27
C ARG A 35 14.37 13.39 -10.68
N PRO A 36 14.21 14.56 -10.06
CA PRO A 36 12.91 15.02 -9.59
C PRO A 36 11.92 15.29 -10.74
N PRO A 37 10.62 15.03 -10.56
CA PRO A 37 10.02 14.33 -9.41
C PRO A 37 10.37 12.82 -9.41
N SER A 38 10.49 12.22 -8.23
CA SER A 38 10.78 10.79 -8.10
C SER A 38 10.19 10.19 -6.83
N VAL A 39 9.94 8.87 -6.84
CA VAL A 39 9.46 8.13 -5.67
C VAL A 39 10.44 8.25 -4.50
N SER A 40 11.75 8.18 -4.75
CA SER A 40 12.75 8.38 -3.70
C SER A 40 12.79 9.82 -3.19
N GLY A 41 12.52 10.80 -4.05
CA GLY A 41 12.32 12.20 -3.65
C GLY A 41 11.11 12.37 -2.73
N TRP A 42 9.98 11.74 -3.06
CA TRP A 42 8.79 11.70 -2.20
C TRP A 42 9.05 10.99 -0.87
N TRP A 43 9.78 9.87 -0.87
CA TRP A 43 10.11 9.12 0.35
C TRP A 43 11.00 9.91 1.33
N ARG A 44 11.71 10.96 0.87
CA ARG A 44 12.45 11.86 1.77
C ARG A 44 11.53 12.59 2.73
N THR A 45 10.27 12.82 2.37
CA THR A 45 9.26 13.38 3.28
C THR A 45 8.97 12.41 4.44
N VAL A 46 8.84 11.11 4.14
CA VAL A 46 8.62 10.07 5.17
C VAL A 46 9.83 9.96 6.11
N GLN A 47 11.04 10.20 5.60
CA GLN A 47 12.27 10.22 6.41
C GLN A 47 12.34 11.38 7.41
N LEU A 48 11.47 12.39 7.32
CA LEU A 48 11.42 13.48 8.32
C LEU A 48 10.86 13.00 9.67
N TYR A 49 10.12 11.88 9.68
CA TYR A 49 9.58 11.27 10.88
C TYR A 49 10.62 10.38 11.56
N THR A 50 10.49 10.18 12.87
CA THR A 50 11.45 9.41 13.69
C THR A 50 10.79 8.26 14.44
N ASP A 51 11.55 7.21 14.74
CA ASP A 51 11.13 6.19 15.69
C ASP A 51 11.23 6.69 17.15
N GLN A 52 10.89 5.82 18.11
CA GLN A 52 10.96 6.10 19.55
C GLN A 52 12.38 6.37 20.07
N THR A 53 13.42 6.04 19.28
CA THR A 53 14.82 6.35 19.60
C THR A 53 15.26 7.71 19.08
N GLY A 54 14.37 8.42 18.36
CA GLY A 54 14.68 9.66 17.67
C GLY A 54 15.42 9.45 16.34
N ALA A 55 15.57 8.21 15.89
CA ALA A 55 16.20 7.92 14.60
C ALA A 55 15.18 8.08 13.47
N ASN A 56 15.55 8.81 12.42
CA ASN A 56 14.71 8.99 11.23
C ASN A 56 14.32 7.65 10.60
N ILE A 57 13.13 7.61 9.97
CA ILE A 57 12.70 6.46 9.17
C ILE A 57 13.75 6.14 8.10
N SER A 58 13.92 4.85 7.83
CA SER A 58 14.97 4.38 6.93
C SER A 58 14.78 4.90 5.51
N HIS A 59 15.86 5.44 4.95
CA HIS A 59 15.94 5.72 3.51
C HIS A 59 15.79 4.43 2.68
N THR A 60 16.21 3.29 3.22
CA THR A 60 16.31 2.05 2.44
C THR A 60 15.09 1.18 2.63
N VAL A 61 14.26 1.12 1.60
CA VAL A 61 13.18 0.14 1.40
C VAL A 61 13.61 -0.83 0.30
N LYS A 62 13.62 -2.13 0.61
CA LYS A 62 13.99 -3.18 -0.34
C LYS A 62 12.88 -4.21 -0.50
N LEU A 63 12.75 -4.75 -1.71
CA LEU A 63 11.92 -5.91 -1.95
C LEU A 63 12.52 -7.15 -1.26
N GLY A 64 11.70 -7.81 -0.45
CA GLY A 64 12.02 -9.06 0.24
C GLY A 64 11.57 -10.30 -0.52
N GLN A 65 11.45 -11.40 0.21
CA GLN A 65 10.83 -12.62 -0.32
C GLN A 65 9.34 -12.41 -0.63
N GLU A 66 8.85 -13.10 -1.65
CA GLU A 66 7.46 -13.00 -2.10
C GLU A 66 6.74 -14.35 -2.01
N LYS A 67 5.45 -14.31 -1.71
CA LYS A 67 4.58 -15.49 -1.68
C LYS A 67 3.47 -15.37 -2.70
N ASN A 68 3.14 -16.48 -3.35
CA ASN A 68 2.03 -16.55 -4.28
C ASN A 68 0.96 -17.48 -3.71
N ASP A 69 -0.27 -16.99 -3.65
CA ASP A 69 -1.45 -17.78 -3.31
C ASP A 69 -2.48 -17.67 -4.45
N ARG A 70 -2.21 -18.39 -5.54
CA ARG A 70 -3.03 -18.35 -6.76
C ARG A 70 -4.33 -19.15 -6.65
N PHE A 71 -4.49 -19.92 -5.58
CA PHE A 71 -5.59 -20.84 -5.37
C PHE A 71 -6.60 -20.33 -4.34
N TYR A 72 -6.43 -19.09 -3.87
CA TYR A 72 -7.34 -18.45 -2.92
C TYR A 72 -7.50 -19.28 -1.65
N SER A 73 -6.40 -19.54 -0.92
CA SER A 73 -6.41 -20.47 0.22
C SER A 73 -7.43 -20.15 1.32
N HIS A 74 -7.97 -18.93 1.35
CA HIS A 74 -9.03 -18.45 2.25
C HIS A 74 -10.29 -17.98 1.51
N GLY A 75 -10.49 -18.39 0.25
CA GLY A 75 -11.63 -18.00 -0.58
C GLY A 75 -11.49 -16.62 -1.24
N LYS A 76 -12.52 -16.19 -1.96
CA LYS A 76 -12.53 -14.90 -2.69
C LYS A 76 -13.20 -13.75 -1.95
N SER A 77 -13.75 -14.01 -0.76
CA SER A 77 -14.34 -13.00 0.11
C SER A 77 -13.59 -13.06 1.44
N LEU A 78 -12.86 -12.00 1.76
CA LEU A 78 -12.00 -11.93 2.94
C LEU A 78 -12.52 -10.87 3.91
N THR A 79 -12.28 -11.12 5.19
CA THR A 79 -12.41 -10.10 6.25
C THR A 79 -11.02 -9.68 6.72
N ARG A 80 -10.93 -8.65 7.56
CA ARG A 80 -9.67 -8.30 8.24
C ARG A 80 -9.07 -9.47 9.03
N MET A 81 -9.90 -10.37 9.55
CA MET A 81 -9.44 -11.60 10.21
C MET A 81 -8.91 -12.64 9.21
N SER A 82 -9.55 -12.77 8.05
CA SER A 82 -9.07 -13.63 6.97
C SER A 82 -7.70 -13.16 6.44
N ILE A 83 -7.48 -11.84 6.35
CA ILE A 83 -6.19 -11.25 5.96
C ILE A 83 -5.05 -11.74 6.86
N GLN A 84 -5.24 -11.73 8.19
CA GLN A 84 -4.24 -12.28 9.12
C GLN A 84 -4.02 -13.79 8.92
N SER A 85 -5.08 -14.53 8.57
CA SER A 85 -4.98 -15.97 8.26
C SER A 85 -4.22 -16.26 6.96
N VAL A 86 -4.35 -15.39 5.95
CA VAL A 86 -3.53 -15.44 4.73
C VAL A 86 -2.05 -15.18 5.07
N ILE A 87 -1.76 -14.16 5.89
CA ILE A 87 -0.39 -13.88 6.34
C ILE A 87 0.20 -15.07 7.10
N LYS A 88 -0.57 -15.66 8.03
CA LYS A 88 -0.19 -16.91 8.71
C LYS A 88 0.19 -18.00 7.72
N SER A 89 -0.64 -18.21 6.70
CA SER A 89 -0.41 -19.24 5.68
C SER A 89 0.87 -18.95 4.88
N ALA A 90 1.20 -17.68 4.64
CA ALA A 90 2.41 -17.28 3.93
C ALA A 90 3.69 -17.50 4.76
N VAL A 91 3.68 -17.20 6.06
CA VAL A 91 4.84 -17.35 6.96
C VAL A 91 5.04 -18.79 7.49
N THR A 92 3.98 -19.61 7.50
CA THR A 92 4.05 -21.03 7.93
C THR A 92 4.05 -22.02 6.76
N ALA A 93 4.12 -21.53 5.51
CA ALA A 93 4.06 -22.37 4.34
C ALA A 93 5.20 -23.41 4.30
N LYS A 94 4.86 -24.66 3.94
CA LYS A 94 5.85 -25.75 3.81
C LYS A 94 6.96 -25.47 2.79
N SER A 95 6.62 -24.84 1.68
CA SER A 95 7.57 -24.48 0.63
C SER A 95 7.81 -22.97 0.62
N LYS A 96 9.05 -22.53 0.78
CA LYS A 96 9.41 -21.08 0.76
C LYS A 96 8.47 -20.23 1.63
N PRO A 97 8.43 -20.45 2.96
CA PRO A 97 7.72 -19.54 3.86
C PRO A 97 8.36 -18.16 3.82
N LEU A 98 7.53 -17.12 4.00
CA LEU A 98 8.08 -15.78 4.24
C LEU A 98 8.80 -15.75 5.59
N PRO A 99 9.93 -15.03 5.70
CA PRO A 99 10.66 -14.93 6.96
C PRO A 99 9.86 -14.12 7.97
N THR A 100 9.97 -14.46 9.25
CA THR A 100 9.31 -13.73 10.35
C THR A 100 10.22 -12.65 10.92
N ASN A 101 10.11 -11.44 10.38
CA ASN A 101 10.89 -10.28 10.81
C ASN A 101 9.99 -9.16 11.38
N PRO A 102 9.74 -9.12 12.70
CA PRO A 102 8.88 -8.11 13.31
C PRO A 102 9.52 -6.71 13.42
N ARG A 103 10.85 -6.60 13.30
CA ARG A 103 11.56 -5.31 13.50
C ARG A 103 11.65 -4.47 12.23
N ASN A 104 12.02 -5.11 11.12
CA ASN A 104 12.30 -4.41 9.86
C ASN A 104 11.54 -5.04 8.67
N GLY A 105 10.63 -5.98 8.93
CA GLY A 105 9.83 -6.64 7.91
C GLY A 105 8.44 -6.03 7.82
N LEU A 106 8.03 -5.75 6.59
CA LEU A 106 6.70 -5.25 6.23
C LEU A 106 6.03 -6.31 5.35
N TYR A 107 4.83 -6.77 5.70
CA TYR A 107 4.11 -7.78 4.91
C TYR A 107 3.03 -7.11 4.08
N LEU A 108 3.25 -7.01 2.77
CA LEU A 108 2.33 -6.36 1.85
C LEU A 108 1.45 -7.42 1.18
N LEU A 109 0.19 -7.54 1.61
CA LEU A 109 -0.79 -8.44 1.02
C LEU A 109 -1.56 -7.72 -0.08
N LEU A 110 -1.49 -8.25 -1.30
CA LEU A 110 -2.14 -7.67 -2.46
C LEU A 110 -3.16 -8.67 -3.01
N THR A 111 -4.42 -8.25 -3.09
CA THR A 111 -5.50 -9.09 -3.64
C THR A 111 -5.75 -8.75 -5.10
N SER A 112 -5.90 -9.78 -5.95
CA SER A 112 -6.27 -9.60 -7.37
C SER A 112 -7.66 -9.01 -7.53
N ASP A 113 -7.97 -8.56 -8.75
CA ASP A 113 -9.20 -7.85 -9.13
C ASP A 113 -10.50 -8.65 -8.95
N ASP A 114 -10.38 -9.95 -8.65
CA ASP A 114 -11.49 -10.88 -8.46
C ASP A 114 -11.64 -11.37 -7.01
N VAL A 115 -11.03 -10.67 -6.05
CA VAL A 115 -11.13 -10.91 -4.61
C VAL A 115 -11.75 -9.70 -3.93
N TYR A 116 -12.82 -9.95 -3.19
CA TYR A 116 -13.45 -8.96 -2.33
C TYR A 116 -12.87 -9.03 -0.92
N VAL A 117 -12.64 -7.87 -0.31
CA VAL A 117 -12.31 -7.73 1.11
C VAL A 117 -13.36 -6.83 1.75
N GLN A 118 -13.76 -7.15 2.99
CA GLN A 118 -14.69 -6.34 3.76
C GLN A 118 -14.31 -4.85 3.73
N ASP A 119 -15.31 -4.00 3.47
CA ASP A 119 -15.22 -2.54 3.35
C ASP A 119 -14.42 -2.00 2.15
N PHE A 120 -13.85 -2.89 1.32
CA PHE A 120 -13.18 -2.50 0.08
C PHE A 120 -14.13 -1.74 -0.83
N CYS A 121 -13.65 -0.67 -1.46
CA CYS A 121 -14.40 0.19 -2.38
C CYS A 121 -15.53 1.01 -1.75
N GLY A 122 -15.86 0.78 -0.48
CA GLY A 122 -16.86 1.55 0.25
C GLY A 122 -16.23 2.52 1.23
N GLN A 123 -15.26 2.05 2.01
CA GLN A 123 -14.60 2.85 3.04
C GLN A 123 -13.10 2.95 2.83
N VAL A 124 -12.49 1.90 2.24
CA VAL A 124 -11.04 1.82 2.10
C VAL A 124 -10.63 1.20 0.76
N CYS A 125 -9.44 1.59 0.28
CA CYS A 125 -8.74 0.96 -0.85
C CYS A 125 -7.58 0.04 -0.38
N GLY A 126 -7.12 0.30 0.84
CA GLY A 126 -6.10 -0.45 1.56
C GLY A 126 -6.22 -0.15 3.05
N PHE A 127 -5.45 -0.86 3.86
CA PHE A 127 -5.20 -0.46 5.25
C PHE A 127 -3.93 -1.14 5.73
N HIS A 128 -3.30 -0.58 6.76
CA HIS A 128 -2.23 -1.23 7.49
C HIS A 128 -2.65 -1.56 8.92
N TYR A 129 -1.99 -2.56 9.49
CA TYR A 129 -2.19 -2.99 10.88
C TYR A 129 -1.02 -3.91 11.30
N PHE A 130 -1.13 -4.57 12.44
CA PHE A 130 -0.21 -5.63 12.85
C PHE A 130 -0.95 -6.93 13.11
N THR A 131 -0.31 -8.06 12.84
CA THR A 131 -0.92 -9.37 13.12
C THR A 131 -1.00 -9.64 14.62
N PHE A 132 -2.03 -10.36 15.06
CA PHE A 132 -2.13 -10.81 16.44
C PHE A 132 -1.32 -12.10 16.65
N PRO A 133 -0.48 -12.18 17.71
CA PRO A 133 0.22 -13.40 18.08
C PRO A 133 -0.70 -14.61 18.27
N SER A 134 -1.93 -14.41 18.76
CA SER A 134 -2.94 -15.47 18.92
C SER A 134 -3.38 -16.09 17.59
N ILE A 135 -3.24 -15.39 16.47
CA ILE A 135 -3.62 -15.87 15.13
C ILE A 135 -2.39 -16.38 14.40
N VAL A 136 -1.37 -15.53 14.27
CA VAL A 136 -0.21 -15.74 13.37
C VAL A 136 0.99 -16.33 14.11
N GLY A 137 1.03 -16.26 15.44
CA GLY A 137 2.20 -16.63 16.26
C GLY A 137 3.22 -15.50 16.43
N TYR A 138 3.03 -14.38 15.72
CA TYR A 138 3.93 -13.23 15.72
C TYR A 138 3.14 -11.92 15.62
N THR A 139 3.69 -10.84 16.16
CA THR A 139 3.26 -9.47 15.85
C THR A 139 4.05 -8.97 14.65
N LEU A 140 3.42 -8.92 13.49
CA LEU A 140 4.05 -8.54 12.23
C LEU A 140 3.32 -7.33 11.64
N PRO A 141 4.01 -6.20 11.38
CA PRO A 141 3.42 -5.06 10.66
C PRO A 141 3.06 -5.46 9.23
N TYR A 142 1.82 -5.24 8.83
CA TYR A 142 1.34 -5.60 7.50
C TYR A 142 0.45 -4.50 6.91
N ALA A 143 0.40 -4.48 5.58
CA ALA A 143 -0.55 -3.68 4.82
C ALA A 143 -1.32 -4.60 3.88
N TRP A 144 -2.58 -4.29 3.65
CA TRP A 144 -3.38 -4.86 2.58
C TRP A 144 -3.78 -3.77 1.58
N VAL A 145 -3.71 -4.09 0.29
CA VAL A 145 -4.26 -3.24 -0.79
C VAL A 145 -5.03 -4.10 -1.78
N GLY A 146 -6.22 -3.65 -2.17
CA GLY A 146 -7.07 -4.32 -3.13
C GLY A 146 -6.94 -3.79 -4.56
N ASN A 147 -6.93 -4.66 -5.56
CA ASN A 147 -7.07 -4.26 -6.95
C ASN A 147 -8.54 -3.90 -7.25
N SER A 148 -8.79 -2.63 -7.56
CA SER A 148 -10.14 -2.08 -7.73
C SER A 148 -10.70 -2.17 -9.15
N GLU A 149 -9.91 -2.67 -10.11
CA GLU A 149 -10.20 -2.65 -11.55
C GLU A 149 -11.64 -3.05 -11.90
N LYS A 150 -12.12 -4.15 -11.31
CA LYS A 150 -13.48 -4.66 -11.56
C LYS A 150 -14.56 -4.10 -10.64
N LEU A 151 -14.19 -3.71 -9.42
CA LEU A 151 -15.18 -3.39 -8.37
C LEU A 151 -15.47 -1.89 -8.28
N CYS A 152 -14.43 -1.05 -8.27
CA CYS A 152 -14.58 0.40 -8.06
C CYS A 152 -13.41 1.22 -8.62
N PRO A 153 -13.05 1.07 -9.91
CA PRO A 153 -11.89 1.79 -10.45
C PRO A 153 -12.03 3.32 -10.32
N GLY A 154 -13.26 3.86 -10.35
CA GLY A 154 -13.51 5.29 -10.14
C GLY A 154 -13.23 5.81 -8.73
N VAL A 155 -13.04 4.94 -7.73
CA VAL A 155 -12.74 5.31 -6.34
C VAL A 155 -11.26 5.09 -6.06
N CYS A 156 -10.79 3.84 -6.21
CA CYS A 156 -9.45 3.43 -5.78
C CYS A 156 -8.40 3.42 -6.90
N ALA A 157 -8.78 3.78 -8.13
CA ALA A 157 -7.84 3.97 -9.25
C ALA A 157 -7.93 5.37 -9.86
N TYR A 158 -8.43 6.32 -9.08
CA TYR A 158 -8.30 7.74 -9.43
C TYR A 158 -6.82 8.14 -9.48
N PRO A 159 -6.38 9.00 -10.43
CA PRO A 159 -7.16 9.69 -11.47
C PRO A 159 -7.27 8.91 -12.80
N PHE A 160 -6.79 7.66 -12.86
CA PHE A 160 -6.80 6.83 -14.07
C PHE A 160 -8.17 6.22 -14.39
N SER A 161 -9.08 6.27 -13.42
CA SER A 161 -10.51 6.09 -13.61
C SER A 161 -11.25 7.07 -12.71
N VAL A 162 -12.36 7.62 -13.19
CA VAL A 162 -13.09 8.69 -12.50
C VAL A 162 -14.53 8.27 -12.22
N PRO A 163 -15.15 8.74 -11.12
CA PRO A 163 -16.53 8.37 -10.81
C PRO A 163 -17.51 8.88 -11.88
N LYS A 164 -18.45 8.03 -12.29
CA LYS A 164 -19.45 8.36 -13.32
C LYS A 164 -20.38 9.52 -12.94
N TYR A 165 -20.53 9.79 -11.64
CA TYR A 165 -21.42 10.83 -11.15
C TYR A 165 -20.81 12.24 -11.20
N ILE A 166 -19.53 12.40 -11.58
CA ILE A 166 -18.87 13.71 -11.75
C ILE A 166 -18.90 14.08 -13.24
N PRO A 167 -19.81 14.97 -13.69
CA PRO A 167 -19.95 15.29 -15.10
C PRO A 167 -18.70 16.00 -15.65
N GLY A 168 -18.28 15.65 -16.87
CA GLY A 168 -17.21 16.33 -17.59
C GLY A 168 -15.78 16.00 -17.14
N LEU A 169 -15.60 15.30 -16.02
CA LEU A 169 -14.29 14.84 -15.58
C LEU A 169 -13.82 13.68 -16.47
N LYS A 170 -12.58 13.79 -16.98
CA LYS A 170 -11.96 12.75 -17.81
C LYS A 170 -10.86 12.06 -17.02
N ALA A 171 -10.80 10.74 -17.17
CA ALA A 171 -9.70 9.96 -16.63
C ALA A 171 -8.38 10.33 -17.29
N LEU A 172 -7.30 10.30 -16.50
CA LEU A 172 -5.95 10.38 -17.03
C LEU A 172 -5.52 9.05 -17.63
N LYS A 173 -4.51 9.11 -18.50
CA LYS A 173 -3.86 7.92 -19.03
C LYS A 173 -3.06 7.25 -17.91
N SER A 174 -3.28 5.95 -17.71
CA SER A 174 -2.47 5.18 -16.76
C SER A 174 -1.06 4.96 -17.33
N PRO A 175 0.01 5.14 -16.53
CA PRO A 175 1.39 5.12 -17.01
C PRO A 175 1.82 3.76 -17.58
N ASN A 176 1.25 2.66 -17.08
CA ASN A 176 1.57 1.31 -17.52
C ASN A 176 0.46 0.67 -18.37
N GLY A 177 -0.63 1.39 -18.63
CA GLY A 177 -1.82 0.86 -19.31
C GLY A 177 -2.66 -0.10 -18.48
N ASP A 178 -2.33 -0.30 -17.20
CA ASP A 178 -3.09 -1.10 -16.24
C ASP A 178 -3.70 -0.17 -15.18
N VAL A 179 -4.96 0.24 -15.38
CA VAL A 179 -5.66 1.20 -14.52
C VAL A 179 -5.74 0.69 -13.08
N GLY A 180 -6.02 -0.61 -12.89
CA GLY A 180 -6.17 -1.20 -11.57
C GLY A 180 -4.87 -1.12 -10.77
N VAL A 181 -3.78 -1.62 -11.34
CA VAL A 181 -2.48 -1.68 -10.68
C VAL A 181 -1.85 -0.30 -10.54
N ASP A 182 -2.00 0.58 -11.53
CA ASP A 182 -1.50 1.96 -11.43
C ASP A 182 -2.24 2.74 -10.33
N GLY A 183 -3.54 2.49 -10.16
CA GLY A 183 -4.31 2.98 -9.02
C GLY A 183 -3.79 2.47 -7.68
N MET A 184 -3.49 1.17 -7.61
CA MET A 184 -2.92 0.56 -6.41
C MET A 184 -1.58 1.18 -6.00
N ILE A 185 -0.77 1.73 -6.92
CA ILE A 185 0.54 2.31 -6.57
C ILE A 185 0.40 3.45 -5.56
N SER A 186 -0.60 4.32 -5.72
CA SER A 186 -0.84 5.41 -4.76
C SER A 186 -1.21 4.88 -3.38
N VAL A 187 -2.05 3.83 -3.34
CA VAL A 187 -2.49 3.21 -2.09
C VAL A 187 -1.33 2.45 -1.44
N ILE A 188 -0.54 1.68 -2.20
CA ILE A 188 0.65 0.99 -1.69
C ILE A 188 1.66 2.01 -1.14
N ALA A 189 1.85 3.15 -1.79
CA ALA A 189 2.71 4.22 -1.30
C ALA A 189 2.23 4.75 0.06
N HIS A 190 0.94 5.09 0.15
CA HIS A 190 0.27 5.51 1.37
C HIS A 190 0.49 4.48 2.50
N GLU A 191 0.10 3.23 2.29
CA GLU A 191 0.20 2.19 3.34
C GLU A 191 1.64 1.89 3.76
N ILE A 192 2.61 1.94 2.84
CA ILE A 192 4.03 1.76 3.19
C ILE A 192 4.55 2.94 4.01
N ALA A 193 4.13 4.17 3.70
CA ALA A 193 4.54 5.36 4.47
C ALA A 193 4.01 5.28 5.90
N GLU A 194 2.73 4.99 6.08
CA GLU A 194 2.11 4.90 7.40
C GLU A 194 2.65 3.74 8.21
N LEU A 195 2.79 2.56 7.61
CA LEU A 195 3.36 1.40 8.29
C LEU A 195 4.84 1.62 8.65
N ALA A 196 5.57 2.46 7.93
CA ALA A 196 6.94 2.84 8.28
C ALA A 196 7.01 3.83 9.45
N THR A 197 6.04 4.74 9.56
CA THR A 197 5.97 5.72 10.67
C THR A 197 5.22 5.23 11.89
N ASN A 198 4.28 4.31 11.71
CA ASN A 198 3.34 3.86 12.73
C ASN A 198 3.08 2.34 12.68
N PRO A 199 4.13 1.50 12.78
CA PRO A 199 4.01 0.07 12.51
C PRO A 199 3.05 -0.71 13.43
N LEU A 200 2.75 -0.15 14.60
CA LEU A 200 1.94 -0.76 15.66
C LEU A 200 0.73 0.10 16.04
N VAL A 201 0.36 1.08 15.21
CA VAL A 201 -0.84 1.93 15.39
C VAL A 201 -0.82 2.68 16.73
N ASN A 202 0.36 3.16 17.13
CA ASN A 202 0.62 3.83 18.41
C ASN A 202 1.70 4.92 18.35
N ALA A 203 1.98 5.47 17.17
CA ALA A 203 3.03 6.45 16.92
C ALA A 203 2.49 7.74 16.26
N TRP A 204 2.90 8.04 15.03
CA TRP A 204 2.66 9.33 14.40
C TRP A 204 1.21 9.50 13.92
N TYR A 205 0.50 10.41 14.58
CA TYR A 205 -0.79 10.96 14.13
C TYR A 205 -0.69 12.47 13.97
N ALA A 206 -1.41 13.01 13.00
CA ALA A 206 -1.62 14.44 12.82
C ALA A 206 -2.61 14.97 13.86
N GLY A 207 -2.27 16.11 14.45
CA GLY A 207 -3.08 16.75 15.48
C GLY A 207 -2.75 16.29 16.90
N GLN A 208 -3.56 16.74 17.86
CA GLN A 208 -3.41 16.44 19.28
C GLN A 208 -4.62 15.69 19.85
N ASP A 209 -5.66 15.46 19.03
CA ASP A 209 -6.90 14.80 19.45
C ASP A 209 -6.79 13.29 19.21
N PRO A 210 -6.68 12.46 20.26
CA PRO A 210 -6.60 11.01 20.13
C PRO A 210 -7.91 10.36 19.65
N SER A 211 -9.01 11.11 19.54
CA SER A 211 -10.33 10.60 19.14
C SER A 211 -10.48 10.48 17.62
N PHE A 212 -9.67 11.21 16.85
CA PHE A 212 -9.62 11.18 15.39
C PHE A 212 -8.17 11.09 14.93
N PRO A 213 -7.51 9.94 15.17
CA PRO A 213 -6.15 9.73 14.71
C PRO A 213 -6.12 9.79 13.18
N VAL A 214 -5.63 10.91 12.64
CA VAL A 214 -5.33 11.07 11.21
C VAL A 214 -3.87 10.71 11.03
N GLU A 215 -3.54 9.73 10.21
CA GLU A 215 -2.15 9.34 10.00
C GLU A 215 -1.46 10.26 8.97
N ILE A 216 -0.15 10.08 8.82
CA ILE A 216 0.65 11.05 8.08
C ILE A 216 0.29 11.08 6.59
N ALA A 217 -0.17 9.96 6.02
CA ALA A 217 -0.48 9.86 4.60
C ALA A 217 -1.96 10.20 4.33
N ASP A 218 -2.84 10.03 5.32
CA ASP A 218 -4.23 10.52 5.29
C ASP A 218 -4.34 12.02 4.98
N LEU A 219 -3.38 12.83 5.44
CA LEU A 219 -3.38 14.29 5.20
C LEU A 219 -3.40 14.68 3.71
N CYS A 220 -2.94 13.79 2.83
CA CYS A 220 -2.91 14.00 1.38
C CYS A 220 -3.73 12.95 0.62
N GLU A 221 -4.55 12.16 1.32
CA GLU A 221 -5.43 11.19 0.67
C GLU A 221 -6.36 11.89 -0.32
N GLY A 222 -6.41 11.39 -1.56
CA GLY A 222 -7.24 11.95 -2.60
C GLY A 222 -6.78 13.32 -3.14
N ILE A 223 -5.64 13.85 -2.67
CA ILE A 223 -5.09 15.13 -3.14
C ILE A 223 -4.04 14.87 -4.23
N TYR A 224 -4.35 15.27 -5.45
CA TYR A 224 -3.50 15.06 -6.61
C TYR A 224 -3.03 16.39 -7.20
N GLY A 225 -1.72 16.54 -7.36
CA GLY A 225 -1.10 17.72 -7.99
C GLY A 225 -1.10 18.99 -7.14
N THR A 226 -0.37 20.00 -7.60
CA THR A 226 -0.29 21.29 -6.89
C THR A 226 -1.63 22.03 -6.96
N GLY A 227 -2.09 22.52 -5.81
CA GLY A 227 -3.40 23.18 -5.69
C GLY A 227 -4.60 22.22 -5.67
N GLY A 228 -4.37 20.90 -5.61
CA GLY A 228 -5.43 19.91 -5.41
C GLY A 228 -6.01 19.98 -3.99
N GLY A 229 -7.28 19.61 -3.85
CA GLY A 229 -7.97 19.58 -2.56
C GLY A 229 -9.48 19.68 -2.70
N GLY A 230 -10.21 19.08 -1.76
CA GLY A 230 -11.66 18.94 -1.86
C GLY A 230 -12.04 18.16 -3.12
N SER A 231 -12.95 18.71 -3.94
CA SER A 231 -13.38 18.08 -5.20
C SER A 231 -12.53 18.48 -6.43
N TYR A 232 -11.39 19.16 -6.24
CA TYR A 232 -10.56 19.67 -7.34
C TYR A 232 -9.27 18.87 -7.50
N THR A 233 -9.05 18.35 -8.71
CA THR A 233 -7.76 17.80 -9.13
C THR A 233 -6.80 18.94 -9.41
N GLY A 234 -5.67 18.96 -8.71
CA GLY A 234 -4.62 19.94 -8.91
C GLY A 234 -3.86 19.75 -10.21
N GLN A 235 -2.84 20.59 -10.39
CA GLN A 235 -1.94 20.52 -11.52
C GLN A 235 -1.01 19.31 -11.38
N MET A 236 -1.28 18.27 -12.17
CA MET A 236 -0.45 17.08 -12.23
C MET A 236 0.54 17.19 -13.38
N LEU A 237 1.70 16.56 -13.21
CA LEU A 237 2.62 16.34 -14.31
C LEU A 237 2.01 15.26 -15.20
N LEU A 238 1.79 15.61 -16.46
CA LEU A 238 1.28 14.69 -17.47
C LEU A 238 2.49 14.19 -18.25
N ASP A 239 2.70 12.87 -18.26
CA ASP A 239 3.67 12.27 -19.16
C ASP A 239 3.21 12.50 -20.61
N HIS A 240 4.10 13.08 -21.42
CA HIS A 240 3.88 13.29 -22.85
C HIS A 240 3.99 11.99 -23.65
#